data_AF-A0A061AIB8-F1
#
_entry.id   AF-A0A061AIB8-F1
#
_cell.length_a   1.000
_cell.length_b   1.000
_cell.length_c   1.000
_cell.angle_alpha   90.00
_cell.angle_beta   90.00
_cell.angle_gamma   90.00
#
_symmetry.space_group_name_H-M   'P 1'
#
loop_
_entity.id
_entity.type
_entity.pdbx_description
1 polymer ?
#
loop_
_entity_poly.entity_id
_entity_poly.type
_entity_poly.pdbx_seq_one_letter_code
_entity_poly.pdbx_strand_id
1 'polypeptide(L)' 'MTVQEFLDKNKPENYLIADRMRVKISDELLKYIDLADVEIRNVDTLPDGTVRIHSDYMPDGC' A
#
# COMPACT_ATOMS: atom_id res chain seq x y z
N MET A 1 -10.63 2.10 5.42
CA MET A 1 -10.17 0.69 5.35
C MET A 1 -8.67 0.76 5.28
N THR A 2 -7.99 0.06 6.17
CA THR A 2 -6.54 0.15 6.28
C THR A 2 -5.86 -0.79 5.29
N VAL A 3 -4.59 -0.55 5.03
CA VAL A 3 -3.79 -1.43 4.16
C VAL A 3 -3.78 -2.84 4.73
N GLN A 4 -3.61 -2.98 6.05
CA GLN A 4 -3.63 -4.29 6.70
C GLN A 4 -4.98 -5.01 6.53
N GLU A 5 -6.10 -4.34 6.80
CA GLU A 5 -7.44 -4.93 6.65
C GLU A 5 -7.69 -5.42 5.22
N PHE A 6 -7.25 -4.67 4.22
CA PHE A 6 -7.41 -5.04 2.83
C PHE A 6 -6.58 -6.27 2.46
N LEU A 7 -5.33 -6.35 2.92
CA LEU A 7 -4.46 -7.50 2.68
C LEU A 7 -5.02 -8.76 3.34
N ASP A 8 -5.55 -8.65 4.56
CA ASP A 8 -6.15 -9.78 5.29
C ASP A 8 -7.44 -10.28 4.61
N LYS A 9 -8.26 -9.34 4.12
CA LYS A 9 -9.55 -9.65 3.49
C LYS A 9 -9.41 -10.20 2.06
N ASN A 10 -8.57 -9.58 1.23
CA ASN A 10 -8.50 -9.89 -0.21
C ASN A 10 -7.37 -10.85 -0.55
N LYS A 11 -6.34 -10.94 0.29
CA LYS A 11 -5.17 -11.82 0.11
C LYS A 11 -4.65 -11.84 -1.34
N PRO A 12 -4.35 -10.66 -1.94
CA PRO A 12 -3.87 -10.59 -3.31
C PRO A 12 -2.54 -11.34 -3.45
N GLU A 13 -2.40 -12.15 -4.52
CA GLU A 13 -1.16 -12.90 -4.78
C GLU A 13 0.02 -11.98 -5.07
N ASN A 14 -0.23 -10.88 -5.80
CA ASN A 14 0.76 -9.85 -6.12
C ASN A 14 0.19 -8.48 -5.79
N TYR A 15 0.88 -7.72 -4.94
CA TYR A 15 0.49 -6.36 -4.61
C TYR A 15 1.70 -5.43 -4.50
N LEU A 16 1.44 -4.14 -4.71
CA LEU A 16 2.38 -3.07 -4.41
C LEU A 16 1.67 -1.96 -3.65
N ILE A 17 2.32 -1.43 -2.62
CA ILE A 17 1.80 -0.30 -1.86
C ILE A 17 2.52 0.94 -2.36
N ALA A 18 1.75 1.94 -2.75
CA ALA A 18 2.25 3.25 -3.13
C ALA A 18 1.84 4.29 -2.09
N ASP A 19 2.71 5.25 -1.85
CA ASP A 19 2.45 6.38 -0.97
C ASP A 19 1.46 7.38 -1.59
N ARG A 20 1.19 8.46 -0.86
CA ARG A 20 0.33 9.56 -1.30
C ARG A 20 0.82 10.21 -2.61
N MET A 21 2.11 10.17 -2.90
CA MET A 21 2.71 10.68 -4.14
C MET A 21 2.67 9.67 -5.30
N ARG A 22 2.02 8.51 -5.11
CA ARG A 22 1.97 7.40 -6.08
C ARG A 22 3.34 6.78 -6.35
N VAL A 23 4.28 6.94 -5.41
CA VAL A 23 5.59 6.30 -5.45
C VAL A 23 5.50 4.98 -4.73
N LYS A 24 6.06 3.92 -5.31
CA LYS A 24 6.12 2.61 -4.65
C LYS A 24 6.89 2.74 -3.34
N ILE A 25 6.28 2.29 -2.24
CA ILE A 25 6.95 2.14 -0.96
C ILE A 25 7.88 0.93 -1.07
N SER A 26 9.16 1.13 -0.77
CA SER A 26 10.15 0.05 -0.75
C SER A 26 9.86 -0.97 0.35
N ASP A 27 10.16 -2.24 0.08
CA ASP A 27 10.00 -3.34 1.04
C ASP A 27 10.74 -3.11 2.38
N GLU A 28 11.84 -2.36 2.35
CA GLU A 28 12.55 -1.95 3.57
C GLU A 28 11.73 -0.95 4.40
N LEU A 29 11.11 0.04 3.75
CA LEU A 29 10.32 1.05 4.45
C LEU A 29 9.03 0.44 5.03
N LEU A 30 8.41 -0.51 4.31
CA LEU A 30 7.23 -1.24 4.78
C LEU A 30 7.43 -1.96 6.12
N LYS A 31 8.67 -2.33 6.48
CA LYS A 31 8.97 -2.95 7.78
C LYS A 31 8.87 -1.97 8.96
N TYR A 32 8.97 -0.67 8.68
CA TYR A 32 8.94 0.39 9.68
C TYR A 32 7.59 1.13 9.71
N ILE A 33 6.71 0.85 8.75
CA ILE A 33 5.39 1.47 8.66
C ILE A 33 4.37 0.55 9.32
N ASP A 34 3.55 1.11 10.21
CA ASP A 34 2.40 0.40 10.74
C ASP A 34 1.23 0.41 9.73
N LEU A 35 1.07 -0.67 8.98
CA LEU A 35 0.01 -0.82 7.98
C LEU A 35 -1.40 -0.87 8.59
N ALA A 36 -1.52 -1.02 9.91
CA ALA A 36 -2.79 -0.91 10.64
C ALA A 36 -3.28 0.53 10.71
N ASP A 37 -2.37 1.50 10.66
CA ASP A 37 -2.68 2.94 10.76
C ASP A 37 -2.75 3.62 9.38
N VAL A 38 -2.24 2.95 8.34
CA VAL A 38 -2.25 3.48 6.97
C VAL A 38 -3.59 3.22 6.29
N GLU A 39 -4.24 4.29 5.82
CA GLU A 39 -5.52 4.20 5.12
C GLU A 39 -5.33 4.04 3.60
N ILE A 40 -6.22 3.25 3.00
CA ILE A 40 -6.29 3.10 1.55
C ILE A 40 -7.10 4.25 0.95
N ARG A 41 -6.51 4.94 -0.01
CA ARG A 41 -7.18 5.97 -0.81
C ARG A 41 -7.75 5.43 -2.10
N ASN A 42 -7.03 4.53 -2.76
CA ASN A 42 -7.45 3.93 -4.01
C ASN A 42 -6.79 2.57 -4.20
N VAL A 43 -7.42 1.70 -4.98
CA VAL A 43 -6.87 0.41 -5.39
C VAL A 43 -7.03 0.29 -6.90
N ASP A 44 -5.92 0.12 -7.59
CA ASP A 44 -5.85 -0.09 -9.03
C ASP A 44 -5.35 -1.52 -9.29
N THR A 45 -5.80 -2.13 -10.39
CA THR A 45 -5.25 -3.42 -10.85
C THR A 45 -4.43 -3.18 -12.10
N LEU A 46 -3.17 -3.61 -12.07
CA LEU A 46 -2.28 -3.48 -13.21
C LEU A 46 -2.58 -4.56 -14.28
N PRO A 47 -2.15 -4.36 -15.54
CA PRO A 47 -2.41 -5.31 -16.63
C PRO A 47 -1.85 -6.72 -16.38
N ASP A 48 -0.81 -6.83 -15.56
CA ASP A 48 -0.19 -8.08 -15.13
C ASP A 48 -0.92 -8.77 -13.96
N GLY A 49 -1.99 -8.17 -13.44
CA GLY A 49 -2.77 -8.69 -12.31
C GLY A 49 -2.29 -8.21 -10.94
N THR A 50 -1.19 -7.45 -10.85
CA THR A 50 -0.74 -6.87 -9.59
C THR A 50 -1.71 -5.82 -9.07
N VAL A 51 -2.09 -5.95 -7.80
CA VAL A 51 -2.94 -4.99 -7.09
C VAL A 51 -2.09 -3.84 -6.57
N ARG A 52 -2.30 -2.63 -7.12
CA ARG A 52 -1.67 -1.40 -6.67
C ARG A 52 -2.55 -0.72 -5.64
N ILE A 53 -2.08 -0.69 -4.40
CA ILE A 53 -2.75 -0.05 -3.26
C ILE A 53 -2.17 1.35 -3.10
N HIS A 54 -2.96 2.37 -3.38
CA HIS A 54 -2.61 3.76 -3.08
C HIS A 54 -3.00 4.06 -1.65
N SER A 55 -1.99 4.32 -0.82
CA SER A 55 -2.15 4.67 0.57
C SER A 55 -2.12 6.18 0.79
N ASP A 56 -2.61 6.62 1.94
CA ASP A 56 -2.43 8.00 2.39
C ASP A 56 -1.07 8.25 3.05
N TYR A 57 -0.28 7.19 3.24
CA TYR A 57 1.07 7.24 3.80
C TYR A 57 1.88 8.35 3.14
N MET A 58 2.47 9.19 3.98
CA MET A 58 3.38 10.24 3.58
C MET A 58 4.68 9.97 4.33
N PRO A 59 5.78 9.64 3.63
CA PRO A 59 7.06 9.56 4.32
C PRO A 59 7.32 10.95 4.91
N ASP A 60 7.42 11.03 6.24
CA ASP A 60 7.84 12.24 6.93
C ASP A 60 9.14 12.71 6.26
N GLY A 61 9.04 13.83 5.57
CA GLY A 61 10.14 14.40 4.81
C GLY A 61 11.29 14.66 5.77
N CYS A 62 12.38 13.93 5.59
CA CYS A 62 13.66 14.28 6.18
C CYS A 62 14.14 15.63 5.61
#